data_AF-A0A7W1CTC3-F1
#
_entry.id   AF-A0A7W1CTC3-F1
#
_cell.length_a   1.000
_cell.length_b   1.000
_cell.length_c   1.000
_cell.angle_alpha   90.00
_cell.angle_beta   90.00
_cell.angle_gamma   90.00
#
_symmetry.space_group_name_H-M   'P 1'
#
loop_
_entity.id
_entity.type
_entity.pdbx_description
1 polymer ?
#
loop_
_entity_poly.entity_id
_entity_poly.type
_entity_poly.pdbx_seq_one_letter_code
_entity_poly.pdbx_strand_id
1 'polypeptide(L)'
;DSSRDLVAFYAHDGGATNVGGDGNFYFRVDTQDLKAYAEQGNLDIYVAINLGNPGTGEYNLPDQIDTGTSLKWQVVAASYQSDKGNVYVWDKNSPTHSTAIGQDLTQFGVTVRDQNSPNGFKKAYYNSDLDAVEFSINRQALIDAGWGGDPTTLLYQVYTTRDGTLNSPVGLGDIGGRSDIRDSIRNDNIASDYYLDQPNIAGANSVLHSWIGQTADNDRGKKVKVVSLIHGNQAIQPGSTMQKLINNGASGGYYRALDAHQAFEVPLSLHITPTLASAVEWARSATLGADDGPAFNDRIGNLIEAGTIDLLGSTFSDHILPYFHTAFNADNLSLARDFLTNIYGHMPSTNVLWTPERVSSSDVLQKVADAGYAYTFVDQMRHITKWFGRTSALGDDGYRINQINATKTFVVNDSASSYLFQSDDNGSPLLSRQLLSRKARATQHDQIVTFMNDWETFGTKTNADNYDKNMRWLGSRPWIQIVTPDQIPRARSILRSRPMAWATSSAR
;
A
#
# COMPACT_ATOMS: atom_id res chain seq x y z
N ASP A 1 20.03 -4.09 -9.88
CA ASP A 1 19.01 -3.23 -10.52
C ASP A 1 17.68 -3.68 -9.96
N SER A 2 17.10 -2.86 -9.11
CA SER A 2 15.91 -3.14 -8.29
C SER A 2 14.59 -2.81 -9.02
N SER A 3 14.66 -2.18 -10.19
CA SER A 3 13.49 -1.75 -10.97
C SER A 3 12.67 -2.91 -11.53
N ARG A 4 13.22 -4.12 -11.51
CA ARG A 4 12.62 -5.34 -12.07
C ARG A 4 11.87 -6.18 -11.06
N ASP A 5 12.01 -5.87 -9.77
CA ASP A 5 11.40 -6.64 -8.68
C ASP A 5 9.89 -6.33 -8.60
N LEU A 6 9.07 -7.30 -8.98
CA LEU A 6 7.62 -7.25 -9.04
C LEU A 6 7.01 -7.37 -7.64
N VAL A 7 6.00 -6.54 -7.36
CA VAL A 7 5.26 -6.54 -6.09
C VAL A 7 3.81 -6.93 -6.28
N ALA A 8 3.15 -6.39 -7.30
CA ALA A 8 1.75 -6.69 -7.57
C ALA A 8 1.40 -6.49 -9.05
N PHE A 9 0.33 -7.16 -9.48
CA PHE A 9 -0.22 -7.04 -10.83
C PHE A 9 -1.73 -6.84 -10.77
N TYR A 10 -2.23 -6.02 -11.70
CA TYR A 10 -3.65 -5.76 -11.90
C TYR A 10 -3.98 -5.77 -13.38
N ALA A 11 -5.20 -6.19 -13.67
CA ALA A 11 -5.78 -6.20 -15.01
C ALA A 11 -7.20 -5.63 -14.95
N HIS A 12 -7.58 -4.85 -15.96
CA HIS A 12 -8.92 -4.24 -16.04
C HIS A 12 -9.41 -4.19 -17.50
N ASP A 13 -10.61 -4.73 -17.75
CA ASP A 13 -11.30 -4.57 -19.04
C ASP A 13 -12.00 -3.21 -19.07
N GLY A 14 -11.56 -2.31 -19.96
CA GLY A 14 -12.21 -1.01 -20.20
C GLY A 14 -13.56 -1.12 -20.91
N GLY A 15 -13.96 -2.33 -21.29
CA GLY A 15 -15.26 -2.64 -21.88
C GLY A 15 -15.30 -2.41 -23.39
N ALA A 16 -16.30 -3.00 -24.03
CA ALA A 16 -16.52 -2.82 -25.47
C ALA A 16 -17.14 -1.45 -25.77
N THR A 17 -16.72 -0.83 -26.88
CA THR A 17 -17.18 0.51 -27.28
C THR A 17 -18.68 0.59 -27.56
N ASN A 18 -19.29 -0.52 -28.02
CA ASN A 18 -20.72 -0.61 -28.27
C ASN A 18 -21.58 -0.64 -27.00
N VAL A 19 -20.98 -0.83 -25.82
CA VAL A 19 -21.67 -0.77 -24.51
C VAL A 19 -21.13 0.36 -23.63
N GLY A 20 -20.45 1.35 -24.21
CA GLY A 20 -19.95 2.53 -23.52
C GLY A 20 -18.54 2.40 -22.92
N GLY A 21 -17.85 1.29 -23.17
CA GLY A 21 -16.43 1.15 -22.83
C GLY A 21 -15.50 1.88 -23.81
N ASP A 22 -14.20 1.84 -23.55
CA ASP A 22 -13.19 2.49 -24.37
C ASP A 22 -12.49 1.57 -25.39
N GLY A 23 -12.79 0.28 -25.37
CA GLY A 23 -12.21 -0.72 -26.27
C GLY A 23 -10.78 -1.12 -25.95
N ASN A 24 -10.26 -0.78 -24.76
CA ASN A 24 -8.92 -1.15 -24.30
C ASN A 24 -8.97 -2.16 -23.16
N PHE A 25 -7.84 -2.85 -22.98
CA PHE A 25 -7.58 -3.68 -21.83
C PHE A 25 -6.32 -3.15 -21.14
N TYR A 26 -6.41 -2.94 -19.83
CA TYR A 26 -5.41 -2.23 -19.04
C TYR A 26 -4.68 -3.17 -18.10
N PHE A 27 -3.39 -2.92 -17.95
CA PHE A 27 -2.50 -3.60 -17.03
C PHE A 27 -1.82 -2.58 -16.14
N ARG A 28 -1.62 -2.96 -14.89
CA ARG A 28 -0.75 -2.25 -13.97
C ARG A 28 0.19 -3.22 -13.28
N VAL A 29 1.46 -2.86 -13.25
CA VAL A 29 2.50 -3.57 -12.54
C VAL A 29 3.11 -2.63 -11.52
N ASP A 30 3.07 -3.07 -10.27
CA ASP A 30 3.73 -2.42 -9.16
C ASP A 30 5.09 -3.10 -8.95
N THR A 31 6.16 -2.32 -8.85
CA THR A 31 7.52 -2.80 -8.55
C THR A 31 7.95 -2.36 -7.15
N GLN A 32 9.05 -2.92 -6.68
CA GLN A 32 9.62 -2.63 -5.35
C GLN A 32 10.36 -1.30 -5.32
N ASP A 33 11.02 -0.92 -6.44
CA ASP A 33 11.88 0.26 -6.54
C ASP A 33 12.14 0.64 -8.02
N LEU A 34 11.15 1.24 -8.68
CA LEU A 34 11.25 1.65 -10.09
C LEU A 34 12.15 2.87 -10.21
N LYS A 35 13.37 2.71 -10.73
CA LYS A 35 14.22 3.87 -10.98
C LYS A 35 13.71 4.71 -12.14
N ALA A 36 13.91 6.02 -12.04
CA ALA A 36 13.64 6.94 -13.14
C ALA A 36 14.39 6.49 -14.40
N TYR A 37 13.67 6.40 -15.52
CA TYR A 37 14.20 5.92 -16.81
C TYR A 37 14.62 4.44 -16.82
N ALA A 38 14.14 3.61 -15.90
CA ALA A 38 14.42 2.17 -15.93
C ALA A 38 13.98 1.51 -17.25
N GLU A 39 12.92 2.00 -17.87
CA GLU A 39 12.43 1.55 -19.18
C GLU A 39 13.42 1.82 -20.32
N GLN A 40 14.44 2.67 -20.10
CA GLN A 40 15.47 2.96 -21.09
C GLN A 40 16.59 1.91 -21.04
N GLY A 41 16.28 0.70 -21.50
CA GLY A 41 17.24 -0.39 -21.69
C GLY A 41 17.50 -1.28 -20.48
N ASN A 42 16.73 -1.13 -19.39
CA ASN A 42 16.96 -1.89 -18.16
C ASN A 42 15.76 -2.74 -17.70
N LEU A 43 14.56 -2.43 -18.18
CA LEU A 43 13.31 -3.07 -17.78
C LEU A 43 12.38 -3.24 -18.99
N ASP A 44 12.02 -4.48 -19.25
CA ASP A 44 10.84 -4.84 -20.05
C ASP A 44 9.87 -5.63 -19.18
N ILE A 45 8.57 -5.43 -19.43
CA ILE A 45 7.48 -6.09 -18.69
C ILE A 45 6.64 -6.89 -19.66
N TYR A 46 6.39 -8.14 -19.30
CA TYR A 46 5.58 -9.06 -20.09
C TYR A 46 4.41 -9.58 -19.29
N VAL A 47 3.27 -9.68 -19.96
CA VAL A 47 2.06 -10.34 -19.47
C VAL A 47 1.64 -11.37 -20.51
N ALA A 48 1.97 -12.64 -20.24
CA ALA A 48 1.48 -13.77 -21.02
C ALA A 48 0.06 -14.13 -20.55
N ILE A 49 -0.87 -14.19 -21.50
CA ILE A 49 -2.30 -14.30 -21.25
C ILE A 49 -2.82 -15.59 -21.87
N ASN A 50 -3.46 -16.40 -21.03
CA ASN A 50 -4.26 -17.53 -21.45
C ASN A 50 -5.75 -17.22 -21.28
N LEU A 51 -6.56 -17.66 -22.25
CA LEU A 51 -7.97 -17.28 -22.36
C LEU A 51 -8.92 -18.21 -21.57
N GLY A 52 -8.42 -18.87 -20.53
CA GLY A 52 -9.19 -19.75 -19.63
C GLY A 52 -9.05 -21.24 -19.91
N ASN A 53 -8.10 -21.64 -20.76
CA ASN A 53 -7.81 -23.02 -21.12
C ASN A 53 -6.31 -23.33 -20.98
N PRO A 54 -5.77 -23.45 -19.75
CA PRO A 54 -4.37 -23.81 -19.52
C PRO A 54 -3.95 -25.06 -20.30
N GLY A 55 -2.72 -25.04 -20.82
CA GLY A 55 -2.17 -26.14 -21.62
C GLY A 55 -2.49 -26.06 -23.12
N THR A 56 -3.33 -25.12 -23.54
CA THR A 56 -3.60 -24.81 -24.96
C THR A 56 -2.91 -23.50 -25.35
N GLY A 57 -2.32 -23.43 -26.55
CA GLY A 57 -1.64 -22.25 -27.08
C GLY A 57 -0.12 -22.43 -27.19
N GLU A 58 0.59 -21.31 -27.28
CA GLU A 58 2.03 -21.26 -27.51
C GLU A 58 2.85 -21.57 -26.26
N TYR A 59 3.92 -22.36 -26.42
CA TYR A 59 4.88 -22.68 -25.37
C TYR A 59 5.99 -21.65 -25.25
N ASN A 60 6.61 -21.32 -26.38
CA ASN A 60 7.77 -20.45 -26.42
C ASN A 60 7.33 -19.03 -26.10
N LEU A 61 8.10 -18.31 -25.28
CA LEU A 61 7.85 -16.90 -25.03
C LEU A 61 8.44 -16.06 -26.17
N PRO A 62 7.86 -14.87 -26.45
CA PRO A 62 8.39 -13.96 -27.46
C PRO A 62 9.77 -13.41 -27.09
N ASP A 63 10.38 -12.68 -28.02
CA ASP A 63 11.65 -11.95 -27.85
C ASP A 63 12.87 -12.80 -27.45
N GLN A 64 12.81 -14.12 -27.69
CA GLN A 64 13.91 -15.04 -27.40
C GLN A 64 14.30 -15.09 -25.91
N ILE A 65 13.35 -14.94 -24.99
CA ILE A 65 13.53 -14.88 -23.51
C ILE A 65 14.09 -16.20 -22.88
N ASP A 66 14.55 -17.15 -23.70
CA ASP A 66 15.12 -18.44 -23.31
C ASP A 66 14.31 -19.18 -22.23
N THR A 67 12.99 -19.02 -22.30
CA THR A 67 12.04 -19.53 -21.31
C THR A 67 10.74 -19.93 -22.00
N GLY A 68 10.18 -21.07 -21.61
CA GLY A 68 8.88 -21.55 -22.04
C GLY A 68 7.83 -21.36 -20.94
N THR A 69 6.58 -21.67 -21.26
CA THR A 69 5.50 -21.68 -20.27
C THR A 69 4.59 -22.90 -20.37
N SER A 70 4.30 -23.48 -19.21
CA SER A 70 3.28 -24.54 -19.09
C SER A 70 1.84 -24.02 -19.07
N LEU A 71 1.63 -22.72 -18.80
CA LEU A 71 0.31 -22.08 -18.93
C LEU A 71 -0.19 -22.22 -20.38
N LYS A 72 0.75 -22.07 -21.32
CA LYS A 72 0.53 -21.85 -22.76
C LYS A 72 -0.29 -20.59 -23.01
N TRP A 73 0.17 -19.71 -23.90
CA TRP A 73 -0.46 -18.41 -24.07
C TRP A 73 -1.13 -18.26 -25.44
N GLN A 74 -2.11 -17.37 -25.51
CA GLN A 74 -2.72 -16.92 -26.78
C GLN A 74 -2.41 -15.47 -27.09
N VAL A 75 -2.19 -14.65 -26.05
CA VAL A 75 -1.73 -13.26 -26.21
C VAL A 75 -0.57 -13.00 -25.26
N VAL A 76 0.45 -12.26 -25.71
CA VAL A 76 1.43 -11.62 -24.80
C VAL A 76 1.37 -10.12 -25.02
N ALA A 77 1.14 -9.36 -23.95
CA ALA A 77 1.35 -7.92 -23.94
C ALA A 77 2.75 -7.64 -23.40
N ALA A 78 3.59 -6.99 -24.19
CA ALA A 78 4.95 -6.61 -23.84
C ALA A 78 5.09 -5.09 -23.84
N SER A 79 5.51 -4.53 -22.72
CA SER A 79 5.82 -3.11 -22.55
C SER A 79 7.33 -2.96 -22.46
N TYR A 80 7.87 -2.11 -23.33
CA TYR A 80 9.30 -1.85 -23.47
C TYR A 80 9.61 -0.40 -23.03
N GLN A 81 10.55 0.26 -23.70
CA GLN A 81 10.90 1.68 -23.62
C GLN A 81 9.72 2.63 -23.42
N SER A 82 10.02 3.90 -23.05
CA SER A 82 8.99 4.90 -22.75
C SER A 82 7.93 4.97 -23.84
N ASP A 83 6.72 4.56 -23.46
CA ASP A 83 5.56 4.48 -24.35
C ASP A 83 5.87 3.70 -25.65
N LYS A 84 6.40 2.48 -25.52
CA LYS A 84 6.58 1.49 -26.58
C LYS A 84 6.22 0.08 -26.11
N GLY A 85 5.68 -0.72 -27.02
CA GLY A 85 5.25 -2.08 -26.69
C GLY A 85 4.73 -2.83 -27.90
N ASN A 86 4.63 -4.15 -27.74
CA ASN A 86 4.09 -5.08 -28.71
C ASN A 86 2.98 -5.93 -28.09
N VAL A 87 2.07 -6.39 -28.94
CA VAL A 87 1.11 -7.44 -28.60
C VAL A 87 1.33 -8.61 -29.54
N TYR A 88 1.74 -9.74 -28.99
CA TYR A 88 1.87 -11.00 -29.69
C TYR A 88 0.52 -11.70 -29.65
N VAL A 89 -0.06 -12.00 -30.81
CA VAL A 89 -1.41 -12.55 -30.94
C VAL A 89 -1.33 -13.85 -31.73
N TRP A 90 -1.68 -14.95 -31.08
CA TRP A 90 -1.82 -16.26 -31.71
C TRP A 90 -3.08 -16.30 -32.58
N ASP A 91 -2.95 -16.81 -33.81
CA ASP A 91 -4.10 -17.13 -34.66
C ASP A 91 -4.81 -18.38 -34.15
N LYS A 92 -6.05 -18.21 -33.66
CA LYS A 92 -6.89 -19.30 -33.16
C LYS A 92 -7.18 -20.42 -34.16
N ASN A 93 -6.95 -20.19 -35.45
CA ASN A 93 -7.14 -21.18 -36.51
C ASN A 93 -5.85 -21.92 -36.86
N SER A 94 -4.72 -21.56 -36.24
CA SER A 94 -3.44 -22.25 -36.47
C SER A 94 -3.52 -23.69 -35.98
N PRO A 95 -3.15 -24.69 -36.82
CA PRO A 95 -3.24 -26.11 -36.47
C PRO A 95 -2.07 -26.60 -35.60
N THR A 96 -1.07 -25.76 -35.35
CA THR A 96 0.19 -26.12 -34.69
C THR A 96 0.60 -25.06 -33.67
N HIS A 97 1.36 -25.49 -32.65
CA HIS A 97 1.91 -24.63 -31.61
C HIS A 97 3.39 -24.91 -31.41
N SER A 98 4.11 -23.91 -30.90
CA SER A 98 5.44 -24.14 -30.34
C SER A 98 5.36 -25.14 -29.17
N THR A 99 6.37 -25.99 -29.09
CA THR A 99 6.52 -27.06 -28.09
C THR A 99 7.88 -27.03 -27.40
N ALA A 100 8.81 -26.22 -27.89
CA ALA A 100 10.15 -26.05 -27.33
C ALA A 100 10.57 -24.58 -27.31
N ILE A 101 11.54 -24.27 -26.43
CA ILE A 101 12.13 -22.93 -26.32
C ILE A 101 12.94 -22.62 -27.60
N GLY A 102 12.89 -21.37 -28.04
CA GLY A 102 13.67 -20.87 -29.18
C GLY A 102 13.04 -21.16 -30.54
N GLN A 103 11.84 -21.74 -30.60
CA GLN A 103 11.13 -21.94 -31.86
C GLN A 103 10.55 -20.61 -32.39
N ASP A 104 10.60 -20.42 -33.70
CA ASP A 104 10.07 -19.23 -34.37
C ASP A 104 8.53 -19.21 -34.31
N LEU A 105 8.00 -18.28 -33.51
CA LEU A 105 6.56 -18.11 -33.27
C LEU A 105 5.77 -17.78 -34.54
N THR A 106 6.39 -17.16 -35.55
CA THR A 106 5.69 -16.81 -36.80
C THR A 106 5.27 -18.04 -37.59
N GLN A 107 6.01 -19.14 -37.47
CA GLN A 107 5.68 -20.43 -38.10
C GLN A 107 4.42 -21.07 -37.51
N PHE A 108 4.03 -20.65 -36.30
CA PHE A 108 2.82 -21.13 -35.60
C PHE A 108 1.66 -20.14 -35.68
N GLY A 109 1.75 -19.11 -36.54
CA GLY A 109 0.67 -18.16 -36.77
C GLY A 109 0.60 -17.03 -35.74
N VAL A 110 1.66 -16.79 -34.97
CA VAL A 110 1.74 -15.61 -34.10
C VAL A 110 2.02 -14.37 -34.94
N THR A 111 1.22 -13.32 -34.72
CA THR A 111 1.42 -11.99 -35.30
C THR A 111 1.82 -10.99 -34.23
N VAL A 112 2.62 -9.98 -34.60
CA VAL A 112 3.05 -8.91 -33.69
C VAL A 112 2.32 -7.62 -34.05
N ARG A 113 1.76 -6.95 -33.05
CA ARG A 113 1.01 -5.69 -33.22
C ARG A 113 1.57 -4.62 -32.29
N ASP A 114 2.34 -3.71 -32.87
CA ASP A 114 2.88 -2.54 -32.18
C ASP A 114 1.81 -1.44 -32.01
N GLN A 115 2.23 -0.23 -31.65
CA GLN A 115 1.36 0.94 -31.49
C GLN A 115 0.72 1.45 -32.77
N ASN A 116 1.39 1.21 -33.90
CA ASN A 116 0.95 1.67 -35.21
C ASN A 116 0.04 0.65 -35.88
N SER A 117 0.09 -0.59 -35.40
CA SER A 117 -0.73 -1.69 -35.86
C SER A 117 -2.18 -1.51 -35.39
N PRO A 118 -3.18 -1.76 -36.26
CA PRO A 118 -4.56 -1.89 -35.83
C PRO A 118 -4.68 -2.93 -34.73
N ASN A 119 -5.51 -2.65 -33.72
CA ASN A 119 -5.77 -3.57 -32.62
C ASN A 119 -4.50 -4.05 -31.89
N GLY A 120 -3.45 -3.23 -31.86
CA GLY A 120 -2.18 -3.54 -31.19
C GLY A 120 -2.01 -2.88 -29.82
N PHE A 121 -0.74 -2.68 -29.46
CA PHE A 121 -0.36 -1.99 -28.23
C PHE A 121 -0.90 -0.56 -28.23
N LYS A 122 -1.17 0.00 -27.05
CA LYS A 122 -1.66 1.37 -26.93
C LYS A 122 -0.62 2.24 -26.28
N LYS A 123 -0.69 2.41 -24.97
CA LYS A 123 0.13 3.36 -24.24
C LYS A 123 0.84 2.66 -23.10
N ALA A 124 2.03 3.13 -22.74
CA ALA A 124 2.69 2.81 -21.48
C ALA A 124 3.06 4.09 -20.73
N TYR A 125 2.97 4.03 -19.40
CA TYR A 125 3.36 5.11 -18.50
C TYR A 125 4.14 4.53 -17.32
N TYR A 126 5.38 5.01 -17.15
CA TYR A 126 6.28 4.62 -16.07
C TYR A 126 6.33 5.76 -15.06
N ASN A 127 6.02 5.46 -13.81
CA ASN A 127 6.02 6.43 -12.72
C ASN A 127 6.93 5.95 -11.59
N SER A 128 8.18 6.42 -11.61
CA SER A 128 9.18 6.09 -10.59
C SER A 128 8.80 6.59 -9.21
N ASP A 129 8.21 7.78 -9.08
CA ASP A 129 7.70 8.30 -7.80
C ASP A 129 6.66 7.37 -7.14
N LEU A 130 5.95 6.57 -7.94
CA LEU A 130 4.92 5.63 -7.48
C LEU A 130 5.32 4.17 -7.58
N ASP A 131 6.54 3.85 -8.01
CA ASP A 131 7.02 2.52 -8.41
C ASP A 131 6.03 1.69 -9.23
N ALA A 132 5.35 2.33 -10.19
CA ALA A 132 4.28 1.70 -10.95
C ALA A 132 4.45 1.90 -12.45
N VAL A 133 4.07 0.88 -13.20
CA VAL A 133 3.97 0.90 -14.66
C VAL A 133 2.55 0.56 -15.06
N GLU A 134 1.94 1.40 -15.86
CA GLU A 134 0.59 1.20 -16.40
C GLU A 134 0.67 1.15 -17.91
N PHE A 135 0.07 0.14 -18.53
CA PHE A 135 0.05 0.02 -19.98
C PHE A 135 -1.22 -0.65 -20.48
N SER A 136 -1.50 -0.51 -21.77
CA SER A 136 -2.73 -1.03 -22.35
C SER A 136 -2.54 -1.58 -23.75
N ILE A 137 -3.47 -2.47 -24.10
CA ILE A 137 -3.62 -3.05 -25.43
C ILE A 137 -5.04 -2.82 -25.93
N ASN A 138 -5.25 -2.92 -27.24
CA ASN A 138 -6.61 -2.98 -27.75
C ASN A 138 -7.30 -4.28 -27.33
N ARG A 139 -8.54 -4.18 -26.82
CA ARG A 139 -9.37 -5.32 -26.43
C ARG A 139 -9.56 -6.33 -27.57
N GLN A 140 -9.57 -5.84 -28.82
CA GLN A 140 -9.72 -6.66 -30.02
C GLN A 140 -8.56 -7.64 -30.21
N ALA A 141 -7.35 -7.39 -29.68
CA ALA A 141 -6.25 -8.36 -29.72
C ALA A 141 -6.62 -9.68 -29.02
N LEU A 142 -7.29 -9.58 -27.86
CA LEU A 142 -7.77 -10.75 -27.11
C LEU A 142 -8.90 -11.46 -27.86
N ILE A 143 -9.84 -10.71 -28.44
CA ILE A 143 -10.98 -11.26 -29.19
C ILE A 143 -10.51 -12.00 -30.45
N ASP A 144 -9.54 -11.43 -31.17
CA ASP A 144 -8.94 -12.05 -32.36
C ASP A 144 -8.29 -13.40 -32.03
N ALA A 145 -7.64 -13.47 -30.85
CA ALA A 145 -7.07 -14.71 -30.29
C ALA A 145 -8.12 -15.70 -29.74
N GLY A 146 -9.41 -15.34 -29.77
CA GLY A 146 -10.52 -16.22 -29.38
C GLY A 146 -11.16 -15.94 -28.02
N TRP A 147 -10.88 -14.80 -27.38
CA TRP A 147 -11.47 -14.47 -26.08
C TRP A 147 -12.95 -14.11 -26.20
N GLY A 148 -13.78 -14.68 -25.33
CA GLY A 148 -15.23 -14.47 -25.29
C GLY A 148 -15.68 -13.14 -24.68
N GLY A 149 -14.75 -12.32 -24.14
CA GLY A 149 -15.06 -11.02 -23.55
C GLY A 149 -15.37 -11.03 -22.06
N ASP A 150 -15.17 -12.15 -21.35
CA ASP A 150 -15.28 -12.25 -19.90
C ASP A 150 -13.88 -12.17 -19.25
N PRO A 151 -13.54 -11.09 -18.53
CA PRO A 151 -12.20 -10.93 -17.95
C PRO A 151 -11.93 -11.89 -16.79
N THR A 152 -12.97 -12.50 -16.21
CA THR A 152 -12.82 -13.43 -15.08
C THR A 152 -12.20 -14.77 -15.50
N THR A 153 -12.22 -15.08 -16.80
CA THR A 153 -11.64 -16.31 -17.38
C THR A 153 -10.16 -16.18 -17.70
N LEU A 154 -9.62 -14.95 -17.71
CA LEU A 154 -8.24 -14.71 -18.11
C LEU A 154 -7.26 -15.15 -17.03
N LEU A 155 -6.18 -15.78 -17.48
CA LEU A 155 -5.07 -16.24 -16.67
C LEU A 155 -3.79 -15.56 -17.14
N TYR A 156 -2.92 -15.22 -16.21
CA TYR A 156 -1.75 -14.38 -16.45
C TYR A 156 -0.50 -15.01 -15.89
N GLN A 157 0.60 -14.85 -16.63
CA GLN A 157 1.95 -14.91 -16.12
C GLN A 157 2.62 -13.59 -16.38
N VAL A 158 3.19 -13.00 -15.33
CA VAL A 158 3.77 -11.65 -15.35
C VAL A 158 5.21 -11.78 -14.95
N TYR A 159 6.10 -11.26 -15.78
CA TYR A 159 7.53 -11.35 -15.59
C TYR A 159 8.26 -10.15 -16.20
N THR A 160 9.47 -9.92 -15.71
CA THR A 160 10.35 -8.85 -16.18
C THR A 160 11.62 -9.42 -16.78
N THR A 161 12.17 -8.74 -17.76
CA THR A 161 13.51 -9.00 -18.29
C THR A 161 14.30 -7.69 -18.30
N ARG A 162 15.57 -7.78 -18.72
CA ARG A 162 16.31 -6.61 -19.18
C ARG A 162 16.17 -6.52 -20.70
N ASP A 163 16.14 -5.31 -21.23
CA ASP A 163 16.12 -5.06 -22.68
C ASP A 163 17.24 -5.79 -23.42
N GLY A 164 16.90 -6.28 -24.62
CA GLY A 164 17.78 -7.01 -25.51
C GLY A 164 18.03 -8.46 -25.10
N THR A 165 16.98 -9.28 -25.06
CA THR A 165 17.05 -10.75 -24.85
C THR A 165 17.41 -11.54 -26.11
N LEU A 166 17.90 -10.88 -27.16
CA LEU A 166 18.24 -11.55 -28.42
C LEU A 166 19.48 -12.44 -28.25
N ASN A 167 19.41 -13.66 -28.81
CA ASN A 167 20.52 -14.62 -28.80
C ASN A 167 21.58 -14.34 -29.88
N SER A 168 21.23 -13.61 -30.94
CA SER A 168 22.16 -13.31 -32.06
C SER A 168 21.79 -12.03 -32.84
N PRO A 169 22.59 -10.95 -32.79
CA PRO A 169 23.71 -10.79 -31.86
C PRO A 169 23.21 -10.84 -30.41
N VAL A 170 24.03 -11.37 -29.51
CA VAL A 170 23.75 -11.43 -28.07
C VAL A 170 23.46 -10.02 -27.56
N GLY A 171 22.24 -9.81 -27.08
CA GLY A 171 21.81 -8.55 -26.49
C GLY A 171 22.23 -8.41 -25.02
N LEU A 172 21.96 -7.26 -24.42
CA LEU A 172 22.37 -6.99 -23.03
C LEU A 172 21.52 -7.72 -21.97
N GLY A 173 20.34 -8.21 -22.38
CA GLY A 173 19.40 -8.93 -21.55
C GLY A 173 19.58 -10.44 -21.56
N ASP A 174 20.16 -10.98 -22.64
CA ASP A 174 20.56 -12.39 -22.74
C ASP A 174 21.67 -12.71 -21.73
N ILE A 175 21.46 -13.76 -20.92
CA ILE A 175 22.45 -14.25 -19.94
C ILE A 175 22.99 -15.64 -20.24
N GLY A 176 22.89 -16.10 -21.49
CA GLY A 176 23.65 -17.21 -22.03
C GLY A 176 23.08 -18.58 -21.65
N GLY A 177 21.91 -18.93 -22.20
CA GLY A 177 21.29 -20.25 -22.06
C GLY A 177 20.62 -20.52 -20.70
N ARG A 178 20.49 -19.47 -19.89
CA ARG A 178 19.68 -19.42 -18.67
C ARG A 178 18.40 -18.63 -18.96
N SER A 179 17.43 -18.63 -18.04
CA SER A 179 16.25 -17.78 -18.19
C SER A 179 16.63 -16.29 -18.22
N ASP A 180 16.14 -15.54 -19.21
CA ASP A 180 16.32 -14.09 -19.25
C ASP A 180 15.41 -13.32 -18.29
N ILE A 181 14.49 -14.04 -17.64
CA ILE A 181 13.61 -13.50 -16.62
C ILE A 181 14.43 -13.04 -15.40
N ARG A 182 14.07 -11.87 -14.86
CA ARG A 182 14.70 -11.28 -13.67
C ARG A 182 13.78 -11.24 -12.47
N ASP A 183 12.48 -11.24 -12.69
CA ASP A 183 11.49 -11.55 -11.68
C ASP A 183 10.19 -12.06 -12.32
N SER A 184 9.38 -12.79 -11.56
CA SER A 184 8.05 -13.20 -11.97
C SER A 184 7.11 -13.39 -10.80
N ILE A 185 5.83 -13.07 -11.00
CA ILE A 185 4.81 -13.32 -9.99
C ILE A 185 4.55 -14.83 -9.90
N ARG A 186 4.74 -15.42 -8.70
CA ARG A 186 4.55 -16.85 -8.37
C ARG A 186 5.56 -17.85 -8.96
N ASN A 187 6.58 -17.38 -9.70
CA ASN A 187 7.63 -18.23 -10.26
C ASN A 187 9.05 -17.63 -10.11
N ASP A 188 9.26 -16.74 -9.13
CA ASP A 188 10.52 -16.02 -8.86
C ASP A 188 11.79 -16.91 -8.88
N ASN A 189 11.70 -18.17 -8.45
CA ASN A 189 12.81 -19.13 -8.51
C ASN A 189 13.41 -19.30 -9.92
N ILE A 190 12.66 -19.01 -11.00
CA ILE A 190 13.18 -19.04 -12.38
C ILE A 190 14.34 -18.06 -12.58
N ALA A 191 14.39 -16.99 -11.79
CA ALA A 191 15.42 -15.96 -11.81
C ALA A 191 16.58 -16.25 -10.84
N SER A 192 16.62 -17.42 -10.19
CA SER A 192 17.70 -17.77 -9.26
C SER A 192 19.07 -17.69 -9.94
N ASP A 193 20.03 -17.06 -9.25
CA ASP A 193 21.44 -17.00 -9.63
C ASP A 193 22.30 -18.09 -8.98
N TYR A 194 21.69 -18.91 -8.11
CA TYR A 194 22.40 -19.96 -7.42
C TYR A 194 22.73 -21.10 -8.39
N TYR A 195 24.03 -21.47 -8.44
CA TYR A 195 24.52 -22.42 -9.43
C TYR A 195 23.90 -23.83 -9.33
N LEU A 196 23.46 -24.24 -8.12
CA LEU A 196 22.80 -25.54 -7.94
C LEU A 196 21.37 -25.58 -8.45
N ASP A 197 20.74 -24.42 -8.63
CA ASP A 197 19.37 -24.35 -9.16
C ASP A 197 19.37 -24.48 -10.69
N GLN A 198 20.44 -24.00 -11.35
CA GLN A 198 20.53 -23.91 -12.82
C GLN A 198 20.22 -25.20 -13.58
N PRO A 199 20.67 -26.40 -13.16
CA PRO A 199 20.28 -27.65 -13.83
C PRO A 199 18.76 -27.86 -13.95
N ASN A 200 17.97 -27.26 -13.06
CA ASN A 200 16.52 -27.40 -13.00
C ASN A 200 15.74 -26.22 -13.59
N ILE A 201 16.41 -25.11 -13.95
CA ILE A 201 15.76 -23.86 -14.40
C ILE A 201 16.38 -23.24 -15.65
N ALA A 202 17.35 -23.90 -16.29
CA ALA A 202 18.02 -23.43 -17.49
C ALA A 202 17.77 -24.35 -18.70
N GLY A 203 18.08 -23.86 -19.90
CA GLY A 203 17.82 -24.58 -21.16
C GLY A 203 16.36 -25.03 -21.25
N ALA A 204 16.14 -26.30 -21.62
CA ALA A 204 14.78 -26.86 -21.76
C ALA A 204 13.96 -26.85 -20.45
N ASN A 205 14.61 -26.73 -19.29
CA ASN A 205 13.95 -26.70 -17.97
C ASN A 205 13.55 -25.27 -17.55
N SER A 206 13.92 -24.25 -18.33
CA SER A 206 13.52 -22.86 -18.11
C SER A 206 12.03 -22.69 -18.42
N VAL A 207 11.16 -22.97 -17.46
CA VAL A 207 9.70 -23.02 -17.66
C VAL A 207 8.94 -22.34 -16.54
N LEU A 208 8.01 -21.44 -16.89
CA LEU A 208 7.05 -20.88 -15.96
C LEU A 208 5.90 -21.88 -15.70
N HIS A 209 5.66 -22.17 -14.42
CA HIS A 209 4.73 -23.23 -13.99
C HIS A 209 3.46 -22.76 -13.30
N SER A 210 3.47 -21.56 -12.72
CA SER A 210 2.35 -21.02 -11.96
C SER A 210 1.71 -19.88 -12.75
N TRP A 211 0.46 -19.57 -12.47
CA TRP A 211 -0.24 -18.46 -13.09
C TRP A 211 -1.28 -17.90 -12.14
N ILE A 212 -1.61 -16.63 -12.36
CA ILE A 212 -2.60 -15.91 -11.57
C ILE A 212 -3.84 -15.60 -12.40
N GLY A 213 -4.97 -15.36 -11.74
CA GLY A 213 -6.20 -14.99 -12.41
C GLY A 213 -7.35 -14.96 -11.42
N GLN A 214 -8.48 -14.33 -11.76
CA GLN A 214 -9.59 -14.17 -10.82
C GLN A 214 -10.16 -15.52 -10.32
N THR A 215 -10.12 -16.53 -11.18
CA THR A 215 -10.57 -17.91 -10.91
C THR A 215 -9.41 -18.89 -10.63
N ALA A 216 -8.16 -18.40 -10.59
CA ALA A 216 -6.95 -19.19 -10.32
C ALA A 216 -6.24 -18.72 -9.04
N ASP A 217 -4.92 -18.96 -8.91
CA ASP A 217 -4.14 -18.45 -7.79
C ASP A 217 -4.19 -16.93 -7.79
N ASN A 218 -4.67 -16.36 -6.71
CA ASN A 218 -4.63 -14.93 -6.47
C ASN A 218 -4.72 -14.70 -4.97
N ASP A 219 -4.23 -13.54 -4.54
CA ASP A 219 -4.32 -13.16 -3.13
C ASP A 219 -5.71 -12.66 -2.72
N ARG A 220 -6.74 -12.79 -3.58
CA ARG A 220 -8.15 -12.38 -3.35
C ARG A 220 -8.29 -10.99 -2.75
N GLY A 221 -7.39 -10.08 -3.12
CA GLY A 221 -7.33 -8.74 -2.56
C GLY A 221 -6.88 -8.71 -1.09
N LYS A 222 -5.95 -9.58 -0.66
CA LYS A 222 -5.20 -9.38 0.58
C LYS A 222 -4.58 -7.99 0.56
N LYS A 223 -4.66 -7.32 1.71
CA LYS A 223 -4.11 -5.98 1.90
C LYS A 223 -3.45 -5.90 3.26
N VAL A 224 -2.42 -5.05 3.35
CA VAL A 224 -2.00 -4.51 4.64
C VAL A 224 -2.90 -3.32 4.98
N LYS A 225 -3.37 -3.25 6.22
CA LYS A 225 -4.06 -2.06 6.73
C LYS A 225 -3.03 -1.08 7.25
N VAL A 226 -3.20 0.19 6.94
CA VAL A 226 -2.34 1.28 7.42
C VAL A 226 -3.21 2.27 8.18
N VAL A 227 -2.79 2.60 9.40
CA VAL A 227 -3.36 3.69 10.17
C VAL A 227 -2.38 4.84 10.15
N SER A 228 -2.79 5.99 9.61
CA SER A 228 -2.09 7.26 9.85
C SER A 228 -2.77 7.96 11.02
N LEU A 229 -2.04 8.06 12.13
CA LEU A 229 -2.48 8.71 13.37
C LEU A 229 -1.66 9.96 13.62
N ILE A 230 -2.34 11.09 13.73
CA ILE A 230 -1.72 12.35 14.17
C ILE A 230 -2.18 12.66 15.59
N HIS A 231 -1.20 12.92 16.44
CA HIS A 231 -1.40 13.33 17.83
C HIS A 231 -1.14 14.83 17.97
N GLY A 232 -2.15 15.58 18.39
CA GLY A 232 -2.04 17.00 18.70
C GLY A 232 -2.33 17.27 20.17
N ASN A 233 -1.39 17.91 20.85
CA ASN A 233 -1.57 18.40 22.20
C ASN A 233 -0.80 19.71 22.42
N GLN A 234 -1.49 20.71 22.95
CA GLN A 234 -0.91 22.00 23.32
C GLN A 234 -1.58 22.50 24.60
N ALA A 235 -0.81 23.22 25.42
CA ALA A 235 -1.38 24.10 26.43
C ALA A 235 -2.10 25.28 25.74
N ILE A 236 -2.92 26.03 26.47
CA ILE A 236 -3.47 27.29 25.94
C ILE A 236 -2.32 28.26 25.66
N GLN A 237 -2.20 28.69 24.40
CA GLN A 237 -1.15 29.60 23.92
C GLN A 237 -1.75 30.92 23.43
N PRO A 238 -0.94 31.99 23.32
CA PRO A 238 -1.36 33.20 22.60
C PRO A 238 -1.79 32.89 21.16
N GLY A 239 -2.80 33.59 20.65
CA GLY A 239 -3.33 33.36 19.30
C GLY A 239 -2.27 33.44 18.20
N SER A 240 -1.29 34.34 18.32
CA SER A 240 -0.18 34.48 17.37
C SER A 240 0.77 33.28 17.33
N THR A 241 0.86 32.52 18.43
CA THR A 241 1.60 31.24 18.46
C THR A 241 0.81 30.17 17.72
N MET A 242 -0.48 30.05 18.03
CA MET A 242 -1.35 29.05 17.41
C MET A 242 -1.53 29.27 15.91
N GLN A 243 -1.70 30.50 15.46
CA GLN A 243 -1.74 30.87 14.03
C GLN A 243 -0.52 30.34 13.27
N LYS A 244 0.68 30.44 13.84
CA LYS A 244 1.92 29.92 13.24
C LYS A 244 2.01 28.40 13.25
N LEU A 245 1.42 27.74 14.24
CA LEU A 245 1.34 26.28 14.28
C LEU A 245 0.34 25.76 13.24
N ILE A 246 -0.79 26.46 13.06
CA ILE A 246 -1.78 26.18 12.01
C ILE A 246 -1.12 26.33 10.65
N ASN A 247 -0.54 27.50 10.36
CA ASN A 247 0.17 27.80 9.13
C ASN A 247 1.32 28.77 9.40
N ASN A 248 2.56 28.33 9.17
CA ASN A 248 3.75 29.12 9.47
C ASN A 248 4.15 30.13 8.38
N GLY A 249 3.38 30.23 7.27
CA GLY A 249 3.71 31.08 6.12
C GLY A 249 4.93 30.63 5.30
N ALA A 250 5.53 29.49 5.65
CA ALA A 250 6.70 28.88 5.02
C ALA A 250 6.39 27.46 4.51
N SER A 251 5.14 27.24 4.08
CA SER A 251 4.63 25.94 3.61
C SER A 251 4.72 24.82 4.66
N GLY A 252 4.60 25.15 5.94
CA GLY A 252 4.49 24.16 7.02
C GLY A 252 3.40 24.54 8.01
N GLY A 253 3.01 23.59 8.85
CA GLY A 253 1.96 23.75 9.85
C GLY A 253 0.94 22.63 9.81
N TYR A 254 0.02 22.66 10.77
CA TYR A 254 -0.98 21.63 11.00
C TYR A 254 -1.88 21.37 9.78
N TYR A 255 -2.14 22.41 8.97
CA TYR A 255 -2.99 22.29 7.78
C TYR A 255 -2.47 21.27 6.75
N ARG A 256 -1.15 21.04 6.69
CA ARG A 256 -0.53 20.15 5.71
C ARG A 256 -1.02 18.70 5.81
N ALA A 257 -1.25 18.23 7.04
CA ALA A 257 -1.84 16.91 7.24
C ALA A 257 -3.25 16.79 6.63
N LEU A 258 -4.08 17.82 6.80
CA LEU A 258 -5.44 17.84 6.28
C LEU A 258 -5.43 17.91 4.75
N ASP A 259 -4.57 18.76 4.18
CA ASP A 259 -4.38 18.89 2.74
C ASP A 259 -4.02 17.53 2.10
N ALA A 260 -3.06 16.80 2.66
CA ALA A 260 -2.63 15.51 2.12
C ALA A 260 -3.78 14.49 2.08
N HIS A 261 -4.51 14.34 3.18
CA HIS A 261 -5.59 13.37 3.29
C HIS A 261 -6.79 13.71 2.40
N GLN A 262 -7.11 15.00 2.25
CA GLN A 262 -8.12 15.44 1.30
C GLN A 262 -7.69 15.24 -0.16
N ALA A 263 -6.46 15.63 -0.51
CA ALA A 263 -5.97 15.57 -1.88
C ALA A 263 -5.89 14.15 -2.44
N PHE A 264 -5.62 13.17 -1.58
CA PHE A 264 -5.51 11.77 -1.97
C PHE A 264 -6.72 10.92 -1.56
N GLU A 265 -7.77 11.54 -1.00
CA GLU A 265 -9.02 10.88 -0.60
C GLU A 265 -8.79 9.66 0.33
N VAL A 266 -7.84 9.78 1.27
CA VAL A 266 -7.47 8.73 2.22
C VAL A 266 -7.79 9.14 3.65
N PRO A 267 -8.26 8.23 4.51
CA PRO A 267 -8.74 8.62 5.83
C PRO A 267 -7.58 8.92 6.80
N LEU A 268 -7.82 9.84 7.73
CA LEU A 268 -6.91 10.28 8.79
C LEU A 268 -7.49 9.93 10.15
N SER A 269 -6.66 9.38 11.04
CA SER A 269 -7.00 9.29 12.46
C SER A 269 -6.38 10.47 13.18
N LEU A 270 -7.20 11.23 13.92
CA LEU A 270 -6.75 12.45 14.54
C LEU A 270 -7.07 12.41 16.03
N HIS A 271 -6.07 12.62 16.88
CA HIS A 271 -6.26 12.86 18.30
C HIS A 271 -5.95 14.33 18.60
N ILE A 272 -6.90 15.02 19.20
CA ILE A 272 -6.77 16.42 19.63
C ILE A 272 -7.24 16.53 21.07
N THR A 273 -6.41 17.11 21.94
CA THR A 273 -6.85 17.49 23.29
C THR A 273 -7.79 18.69 23.24
N PRO A 274 -8.84 18.76 24.08
CA PRO A 274 -9.65 19.96 24.25
C PRO A 274 -8.86 21.24 24.51
N THR A 275 -7.71 21.16 25.19
CA THR A 275 -6.82 22.32 25.36
C THR A 275 -6.25 22.81 24.02
N LEU A 276 -5.80 21.92 23.14
CA LEU A 276 -5.36 22.32 21.80
C LEU A 276 -6.53 22.86 20.97
N ALA A 277 -7.67 22.16 20.94
CA ALA A 277 -8.85 22.59 20.18
C ALA A 277 -9.31 23.99 20.62
N SER A 278 -9.31 24.26 21.92
CA SER A 278 -9.66 25.57 22.48
C SER A 278 -8.60 26.64 22.17
N ALA A 279 -7.31 26.29 22.20
CA ALA A 279 -6.24 27.21 21.84
C ALA A 279 -6.35 27.63 20.37
N VAL A 280 -6.65 26.68 19.47
CA VAL A 280 -6.96 26.94 18.06
C VAL A 280 -8.19 27.84 17.96
N GLU A 281 -9.29 27.52 18.66
CA GLU A 281 -10.53 28.31 18.60
C GLU A 281 -10.31 29.78 19.01
N TRP A 282 -9.47 30.02 20.01
CA TRP A 282 -9.12 31.37 20.45
C TRP A 282 -8.17 32.11 19.52
N ALA A 283 -7.51 31.41 18.60
CA ALA A 283 -6.52 31.95 17.68
C ALA A 283 -7.14 32.62 16.43
N ARG A 284 -8.27 33.31 16.60
CA ARG A 284 -8.91 34.08 15.53
C ARG A 284 -7.94 35.09 14.93
N SER A 285 -7.78 35.03 13.61
CA SER A 285 -6.96 35.98 12.86
C SER A 285 -7.73 37.28 12.64
N ALA A 286 -7.02 38.40 12.61
CA ALA A 286 -7.62 39.71 12.36
C ALA A 286 -8.15 39.84 10.91
N THR A 287 -7.59 39.04 10.00
CA THR A 287 -8.02 38.89 8.62
C THR A 287 -8.30 37.42 8.36
N LEU A 288 -9.46 37.09 7.80
CA LEU A 288 -9.75 35.71 7.41
C LEU A 288 -8.67 35.22 6.44
N GLY A 289 -7.95 34.17 6.86
CA GLY A 289 -6.75 33.66 6.20
C GLY A 289 -6.50 32.21 6.57
N ALA A 290 -5.46 31.62 5.98
CA ALA A 290 -5.13 30.21 6.16
C ALA A 290 -4.56 29.87 7.56
N ASP A 291 -4.37 30.88 8.42
CA ASP A 291 -3.94 30.79 9.80
C ASP A 291 -5.09 31.03 10.81
N ASP A 292 -6.32 31.33 10.35
CA ASP A 292 -7.45 31.57 11.23
C ASP A 292 -7.87 30.31 11.99
N GLY A 293 -7.82 30.39 13.32
CA GLY A 293 -8.13 29.30 14.22
C GLY A 293 -9.55 28.72 14.10
N PRO A 294 -10.61 29.52 14.29
CA PRO A 294 -12.00 29.06 14.11
C PRO A 294 -12.25 28.42 12.75
N ALA A 295 -11.80 29.04 11.64
CA ALA A 295 -11.95 28.45 10.31
C ALA A 295 -11.20 27.12 10.16
N PHE A 296 -10.06 26.95 10.84
CA PHE A 296 -9.33 25.69 10.87
C PHE A 296 -10.09 24.60 11.64
N ASN A 297 -10.69 24.93 12.79
CA ASN A 297 -11.55 23.99 13.53
C ASN A 297 -12.81 23.62 12.73
N ASP A 298 -13.47 24.59 12.08
CA ASP A 298 -14.62 24.36 11.19
C ASP A 298 -14.23 23.40 10.06
N ARG A 299 -13.03 23.56 9.47
CA ARG A 299 -12.52 22.64 8.45
C ARG A 299 -12.35 21.23 8.98
N ILE A 300 -11.84 21.05 10.20
CA ILE A 300 -11.73 19.72 10.83
C ILE A 300 -13.13 19.12 11.03
N GLY A 301 -14.11 19.90 11.52
CA GLY A 301 -15.49 19.46 11.66
C GLY A 301 -16.09 18.96 10.34
N ASN A 302 -15.96 19.75 9.27
CA ASN A 302 -16.41 19.37 7.92
C ASN A 302 -15.74 18.09 7.41
N LEU A 303 -14.47 17.85 7.78
CA LEU A 303 -13.75 16.64 7.38
C LEU A 303 -14.13 15.41 8.20
N ILE A 304 -14.58 15.59 9.43
CA ILE A 304 -15.21 14.54 10.22
C ILE A 304 -16.57 14.18 9.59
N GLU A 305 -17.38 15.18 9.22
CA GLU A 305 -18.66 14.95 8.53
C GLU A 305 -18.49 14.18 7.22
N ALA A 306 -17.47 14.54 6.43
CA ALA A 306 -17.14 13.88 5.16
C ALA A 306 -16.57 12.46 5.32
N GLY A 307 -16.24 12.03 6.54
CA GLY A 307 -15.62 10.73 6.81
C GLY A 307 -14.12 10.66 6.44
N THR A 308 -13.49 11.80 6.17
CA THR A 308 -12.04 11.90 5.93
C THR A 308 -11.26 11.81 7.25
N ILE A 309 -11.81 12.32 8.35
CA ILE A 309 -11.18 12.29 9.68
C ILE A 309 -12.02 11.47 10.65
N ASP A 310 -11.40 10.52 11.34
CA ASP A 310 -11.94 9.96 12.58
C ASP A 310 -11.23 10.59 13.78
N LEU A 311 -11.99 11.35 14.57
CA LEU A 311 -11.53 11.98 15.79
C LEU A 311 -11.54 10.95 16.94
N LEU A 312 -10.39 10.71 17.57
CA LEU A 312 -10.26 9.75 18.67
C LEU A 312 -10.81 10.30 19.99
N GLY A 313 -11.18 9.39 20.90
CA GLY A 313 -11.46 9.74 22.29
C GLY A 313 -10.21 10.32 22.96
N SER A 314 -10.41 11.32 23.82
CA SER A 314 -9.32 12.10 24.43
C SER A 314 -9.60 12.38 25.91
N THR A 315 -8.52 12.63 26.66
CA THR A 315 -8.60 13.33 27.95
C THR A 315 -8.51 14.84 27.73
N PHE A 316 -8.91 15.65 28.70
CA PHE A 316 -9.04 17.09 28.50
C PHE A 316 -7.72 17.80 28.14
N SER A 317 -6.62 17.34 28.74
CA SER A 317 -5.31 17.98 28.62
C SER A 317 -4.17 16.96 28.71
N ASP A 318 -4.38 15.75 28.17
CA ASP A 318 -3.41 14.64 28.22
C ASP A 318 -2.87 14.33 29.62
N HIS A 319 -3.73 14.33 30.63
CA HIS A 319 -3.31 13.94 31.96
C HIS A 319 -3.04 12.43 32.02
N ILE A 320 -1.98 12.05 32.72
CA ILE A 320 -1.54 10.66 32.82
C ILE A 320 -2.52 9.87 33.70
N LEU A 321 -3.37 9.03 33.09
CA LEU A 321 -4.45 8.28 33.74
C LEU A 321 -4.11 7.62 35.09
N PRO A 322 -2.94 6.94 35.27
CA PRO A 322 -2.64 6.30 36.54
C PRO A 322 -2.38 7.27 37.70
N TYR A 323 -2.16 8.56 37.45
CA TYR A 323 -1.91 9.55 38.52
C TYR A 323 -3.19 10.13 39.12
N PHE A 324 -4.36 9.73 38.59
CA PHE A 324 -5.66 10.23 39.01
C PHE A 324 -6.62 9.10 39.36
N HIS A 325 -7.58 9.41 40.23
CA HIS A 325 -8.62 8.48 40.62
C HIS A 325 -9.59 8.20 39.45
N THR A 326 -10.21 7.01 39.45
CA THR A 326 -11.14 6.60 38.39
C THR A 326 -12.29 7.60 38.18
N ALA A 327 -12.83 8.18 39.26
CA ALA A 327 -13.88 9.20 39.17
C ALA A 327 -13.40 10.46 38.42
N PHE A 328 -12.20 10.97 38.73
CA PHE A 328 -11.62 12.09 38.01
C PHE A 328 -11.42 11.78 36.53
N ASN A 329 -10.89 10.59 36.22
CA ASN A 329 -10.70 10.17 34.83
C ASN A 329 -12.04 10.12 34.07
N ALA A 330 -13.10 9.57 34.68
CA ALA A 330 -14.42 9.49 34.06
C ALA A 330 -15.01 10.89 33.79
N ASP A 331 -14.98 11.79 34.79
CA ASP A 331 -15.49 13.15 34.65
C ASP A 331 -14.69 13.95 33.60
N ASN A 332 -13.37 13.79 33.58
CA ASN A 332 -12.48 14.46 32.64
C ASN A 332 -12.71 13.98 31.19
N LEU A 333 -12.87 12.67 30.97
CA LEU A 333 -13.19 12.10 29.66
C LEU A 333 -14.58 12.57 29.16
N SER A 334 -15.56 12.69 30.06
CA SER A 334 -16.87 13.25 29.73
C SER A 334 -16.76 14.72 29.30
N LEU A 335 -16.06 15.53 30.09
CA LEU A 335 -15.85 16.94 29.78
C LEU A 335 -15.10 17.13 28.46
N ALA A 336 -14.09 16.29 28.19
CA ALA A 336 -13.34 16.33 26.95
C ALA A 336 -14.22 16.05 25.73
N ARG A 337 -15.09 15.05 25.84
CA ARG A 337 -16.09 14.73 24.80
C ARG A 337 -17.02 15.91 24.53
N ASP A 338 -17.54 16.54 25.58
CA ASP A 338 -18.46 17.67 25.44
C ASP A 338 -17.78 18.84 24.73
N PHE A 339 -16.54 19.18 25.12
CA PHE A 339 -15.78 20.26 24.48
C PHE A 339 -15.48 19.99 23.00
N LEU A 340 -14.96 18.80 22.68
CA LEU A 340 -14.65 18.45 21.29
C LEU A 340 -15.92 18.39 20.43
N THR A 341 -17.03 17.89 20.98
CA THR A 341 -18.33 17.87 20.27
C THR A 341 -18.81 19.28 19.98
N ASN A 342 -18.67 20.19 20.93
CA ASN A 342 -19.09 21.58 20.75
C ASN A 342 -18.23 22.33 19.73
N ILE A 343 -16.91 22.10 19.71
CA ILE A 343 -15.99 22.78 18.78
C ILE A 343 -16.12 22.21 17.37
N TYR A 344 -16.13 20.88 17.21
CA TYR A 344 -16.11 20.25 15.89
C TYR A 344 -17.49 19.92 15.33
N GLY A 345 -18.56 20.08 16.10
CA GLY A 345 -19.93 19.70 15.70
C GLY A 345 -20.19 18.19 15.69
N HIS A 346 -19.18 17.37 16.01
CA HIS A 346 -19.23 15.91 15.95
C HIS A 346 -18.61 15.29 17.19
N MET A 347 -19.22 14.20 17.67
CA MET A 347 -18.68 13.48 18.82
C MET A 347 -17.38 12.76 18.47
N PRO A 348 -16.33 12.84 19.32
CA PRO A 348 -15.16 11.98 19.17
C PRO A 348 -15.54 10.51 19.37
N SER A 349 -14.65 9.61 18.97
CA SER A 349 -14.81 8.16 19.14
C SER A 349 -15.23 7.82 20.57
N THR A 350 -16.23 6.95 20.69
CA THR A 350 -16.67 6.34 21.94
C THR A 350 -16.11 4.93 22.12
N ASN A 351 -15.30 4.46 21.16
CA ASN A 351 -14.83 3.09 21.08
C ASN A 351 -13.30 3.00 21.16
N VAL A 352 -12.59 4.03 20.69
CA VAL A 352 -11.13 4.11 20.69
C VAL A 352 -10.68 5.32 21.53
N LEU A 353 -9.91 5.06 22.59
CA LEU A 353 -9.33 6.09 23.44
C LEU A 353 -7.83 6.23 23.19
N TRP A 354 -7.36 7.45 22.98
CA TRP A 354 -5.95 7.76 23.12
C TRP A 354 -5.55 7.75 24.60
N THR A 355 -4.62 6.88 24.96
CA THR A 355 -4.03 6.89 26.30
C THR A 355 -2.87 7.90 26.32
N PRO A 356 -2.93 8.98 27.13
CA PRO A 356 -1.88 9.99 27.18
C PRO A 356 -0.49 9.40 27.43
N GLU A 357 0.48 9.83 26.62
CA GLU A 357 1.86 9.32 26.59
C GLU A 357 2.00 7.80 26.44
N ARG A 358 0.90 7.14 26.03
CA ARG A 358 0.72 5.68 26.04
C ARG A 358 1.16 5.03 27.35
N VAL A 359 1.08 5.73 28.49
CA VAL A 359 1.45 5.17 29.81
C VAL A 359 0.47 4.05 30.16
N SER A 360 0.87 2.81 29.84
CA SER A 360 -0.03 1.66 29.83
C SER A 360 0.42 0.59 30.80
N SER A 361 -0.55 0.04 31.53
CA SER A 361 -0.41 -1.06 32.47
C SER A 361 -1.73 -1.84 32.53
N SER A 362 -1.75 -2.98 33.24
CA SER A 362 -2.99 -3.71 33.47
C SER A 362 -4.10 -2.85 34.11
N ASP A 363 -3.72 -1.97 35.05
CA ASP A 363 -4.65 -1.04 35.71
C ASP A 363 -5.18 0.02 34.73
N VAL A 364 -4.29 0.61 33.93
CA VAL A 364 -4.70 1.62 32.95
C VAL A 364 -5.62 1.02 31.88
N LEU A 365 -5.29 -0.17 31.37
CA LEU A 365 -6.15 -0.85 30.40
C LEU A 365 -7.53 -1.15 30.98
N GLN A 366 -7.63 -1.51 32.27
CA GLN A 366 -8.92 -1.67 32.94
C GLN A 366 -9.68 -0.35 33.04
N LYS A 367 -9.01 0.76 33.38
CA LYS A 367 -9.63 2.10 33.39
C LYS A 367 -10.16 2.52 32.02
N VAL A 368 -9.47 2.17 30.93
CA VAL A 368 -9.97 2.38 29.56
C VAL A 368 -11.29 1.62 29.33
N ALA A 369 -11.33 0.34 29.71
CA ALA A 369 -12.53 -0.50 29.58
C ALA A 369 -13.68 -0.01 30.47
N ASP A 370 -13.40 0.37 31.72
CA ASP A 370 -14.39 0.89 32.67
C ASP A 370 -14.98 2.23 32.20
N ALA A 371 -14.21 3.02 31.46
CA ALA A 371 -14.68 4.25 30.81
C ALA A 371 -15.51 3.99 29.53
N GLY A 372 -15.73 2.72 29.17
CA GLY A 372 -16.57 2.31 28.04
C GLY A 372 -15.85 2.15 26.70
N TYR A 373 -14.52 2.33 26.66
CA TYR A 373 -13.74 2.20 25.43
C TYR A 373 -13.24 0.76 25.25
N ALA A 374 -13.43 0.19 24.05
CA ALA A 374 -12.97 -1.16 23.76
C ALA A 374 -11.53 -1.21 23.25
N TYR A 375 -11.01 -0.10 22.71
CA TYR A 375 -9.70 -0.02 22.07
C TYR A 375 -8.83 1.12 22.63
N THR A 376 -7.52 0.90 22.64
CA THR A 376 -6.50 1.93 22.85
C THR A 376 -5.21 1.60 22.11
N PHE A 377 -4.12 2.34 22.37
CA PHE A 377 -2.82 2.20 21.71
C PHE A 377 -1.73 1.82 22.70
N VAL A 378 -0.79 1.01 22.24
CA VAL A 378 0.45 0.67 22.95
C VAL A 378 1.63 0.68 21.97
N ASP A 379 2.81 1.07 22.43
CA ASP A 379 4.00 1.11 21.56
C ASP A 379 4.65 -0.26 21.35
N GLN A 380 5.09 -0.55 20.13
CA GLN A 380 5.72 -1.80 19.72
C GLN A 380 6.99 -2.10 20.53
N MET A 381 7.89 -1.12 20.62
CA MET A 381 9.21 -1.32 21.20
C MET A 381 9.21 -1.13 22.72
N ARG A 382 8.22 -0.41 23.27
CA ARG A 382 8.08 -0.24 24.73
C ARG A 382 7.24 -1.34 25.36
N HIS A 383 6.04 -1.58 24.85
CA HIS A 383 5.03 -2.39 25.51
C HIS A 383 5.06 -3.83 25.01
N ILE A 384 4.92 -4.04 23.70
CA ILE A 384 4.88 -5.40 23.13
C ILE A 384 6.20 -6.14 23.41
N THR A 385 7.33 -5.46 23.26
CA THR A 385 8.65 -6.03 23.58
C THR A 385 8.77 -6.39 25.06
N LYS A 386 8.32 -5.51 25.97
CA LYS A 386 8.42 -5.74 27.42
C LYS A 386 7.48 -6.84 27.90
N TRP A 387 6.26 -6.90 27.37
CA TRP A 387 5.22 -7.83 27.83
C TRP A 387 5.30 -9.21 27.18
N PHE A 388 5.77 -9.28 25.92
CA PHE A 388 5.72 -10.51 25.12
C PHE A 388 7.04 -10.88 24.44
N GLY A 389 8.11 -10.12 24.69
CA GLY A 389 9.44 -10.35 24.14
C GLY A 389 9.65 -9.83 22.72
N ARG A 390 10.92 -9.74 22.32
CA ARG A 390 11.37 -9.21 21.02
C ARG A 390 10.78 -9.98 19.83
N THR A 391 10.68 -11.30 19.92
CA THR A 391 10.11 -12.14 18.85
C THR A 391 8.67 -11.76 18.53
N SER A 392 7.85 -11.51 19.55
CA SER A 392 6.48 -11.03 19.37
C SER A 392 6.45 -9.64 18.75
N ALA A 393 7.26 -8.71 19.29
CA ALA A 393 7.28 -7.32 18.83
C ALA A 393 7.72 -7.16 17.37
N LEU A 394 8.69 -7.94 16.90
CA LEU A 394 9.20 -7.86 15.52
C LEU A 394 8.47 -8.80 14.54
N GLY A 395 7.79 -9.83 15.05
CA GLY A 395 6.94 -10.72 14.27
C GLY A 395 5.55 -10.12 14.01
N ASP A 396 4.60 -10.97 13.60
CA ASP A 396 3.24 -10.52 13.25
C ASP A 396 2.44 -9.96 14.43
N ASP A 397 2.82 -10.30 15.68
CA ASP A 397 2.13 -9.78 16.86
C ASP A 397 2.30 -8.27 17.04
N GLY A 398 3.40 -7.70 16.56
CA GLY A 398 3.66 -6.26 16.58
C GLY A 398 2.92 -5.46 15.48
N TYR A 399 2.16 -6.13 14.62
CA TYR A 399 1.47 -5.54 13.48
C TYR A 399 0.01 -6.01 13.41
N ARG A 400 -0.65 -6.13 14.56
CA ARG A 400 -2.07 -6.48 14.65
C ARG A 400 -2.70 -5.94 15.93
N ILE A 401 -4.02 -6.10 16.03
CA ILE A 401 -4.74 -5.86 17.28
C ILE A 401 -4.44 -7.00 18.26
N ASN A 402 -4.01 -6.64 19.46
CA ASN A 402 -3.82 -7.57 20.57
C ASN A 402 -4.86 -7.29 21.64
N GLN A 403 -5.57 -8.31 22.11
CA GLN A 403 -6.42 -8.17 23.29
C GLN A 403 -5.60 -8.49 24.53
N ILE A 404 -5.47 -7.49 25.41
CA ILE A 404 -4.72 -7.55 26.66
C ILE A 404 -5.73 -7.28 27.78
N ASN A 405 -6.01 -8.30 28.59
CA ASN A 405 -7.14 -8.31 29.52
C ASN A 405 -8.48 -8.05 28.78
N ALA A 406 -9.26 -7.07 29.23
CA ALA A 406 -10.54 -6.68 28.63
C ALA A 406 -10.40 -5.68 27.47
N THR A 407 -9.20 -5.19 27.18
CA THR A 407 -8.97 -4.05 26.26
C THR A 407 -8.18 -4.48 25.04
N LYS A 408 -8.61 -4.01 23.86
CA LYS A 408 -7.93 -4.28 22.60
C LYS A 408 -6.93 -3.16 22.31
N THR A 409 -5.74 -3.50 21.86
CA THR A 409 -4.68 -2.53 21.66
C THR A 409 -4.19 -2.57 20.22
N PHE A 410 -4.28 -1.41 19.55
CA PHE A 410 -3.48 -1.13 18.36
C PHE A 410 -2.03 -0.95 18.78
N VAL A 411 -1.11 -1.41 17.93
CA VAL A 411 0.32 -1.32 18.20
C VAL A 411 0.91 -0.19 17.37
N VAL A 412 1.39 0.87 18.02
CA VAL A 412 2.13 1.94 17.35
C VAL A 412 3.49 1.41 16.93
N ASN A 413 3.80 1.52 15.63
CA ASN A 413 5.06 1.04 15.07
C ASN A 413 6.12 2.15 15.14
N ASP A 414 6.70 2.33 16.32
CA ASP A 414 7.58 3.44 16.69
C ASP A 414 8.67 3.72 15.64
N SER A 415 9.45 2.71 15.28
CA SER A 415 10.55 2.86 14.33
C SER A 415 10.08 3.13 12.90
N ALA A 416 8.86 2.71 12.55
CA ALA A 416 8.31 2.90 11.22
C ALA A 416 7.62 4.26 11.05
N SER A 417 7.17 4.87 12.15
CA SER A 417 6.45 6.16 12.13
C SER A 417 7.27 7.29 11.50
N SER A 418 8.57 7.35 11.81
CA SER A 418 9.47 8.36 11.21
C SER A 418 9.62 8.25 9.69
N TYR A 419 9.28 7.11 9.08
CA TYR A 419 9.43 6.94 7.64
C TYR A 419 8.45 7.79 6.83
N LEU A 420 7.31 8.21 7.41
CA LEU A 420 6.37 9.09 6.71
C LEU A 420 6.93 10.49 6.45
N PHE A 421 8.02 10.88 7.11
CA PHE A 421 8.72 12.16 6.88
C PHE A 421 10.05 12.00 6.14
N GLN A 422 10.28 10.83 5.55
CA GLN A 422 11.41 10.54 4.70
C GLN A 422 10.90 10.19 3.29
N SER A 423 11.75 10.28 2.28
CA SER A 423 11.43 9.84 0.92
C SER A 423 12.68 9.32 0.25
N ASP A 424 12.54 8.25 -0.52
CA ASP A 424 13.51 7.85 -1.55
C ASP A 424 12.87 8.18 -2.90
N ASP A 425 13.64 8.66 -3.89
CA ASP A 425 13.21 8.93 -5.28
C ASP A 425 11.83 9.61 -5.47
N ASN A 426 11.46 10.52 -4.55
CA ASN A 426 10.15 11.17 -4.44
C ASN A 426 8.96 10.27 -4.06
N GLY A 427 9.16 8.97 -3.86
CA GLY A 427 8.20 8.04 -3.29
C GLY A 427 8.40 7.77 -1.79
N SER A 428 7.75 6.71 -1.30
CA SER A 428 7.92 6.24 0.09
C SER A 428 9.33 5.65 0.28
N PRO A 429 9.97 5.73 1.47
CA PRO A 429 11.28 5.12 1.70
C PRO A 429 11.30 3.61 1.48
N LEU A 430 12.43 3.05 1.01
CA LEU A 430 12.57 1.62 0.72
C LEU A 430 12.19 0.72 1.90
N LEU A 431 12.52 1.12 3.13
CA LEU A 431 12.17 0.39 4.34
C LEU A 431 10.65 0.31 4.56
N SER A 432 9.91 1.38 4.24
CA SER A 432 8.44 1.38 4.26
C SER A 432 7.88 0.45 3.18
N ARG A 433 8.41 0.53 1.95
CA ARG A 433 7.99 -0.33 0.84
C ARG A 433 8.14 -1.80 1.25
N GLN A 434 9.32 -2.19 1.75
CA GLN A 434 9.63 -3.56 2.18
C GLN A 434 8.78 -4.02 3.38
N LEU A 435 8.53 -3.14 4.35
CA LEU A 435 7.67 -3.46 5.50
C LEU A 435 6.25 -3.78 5.02
N LEU A 436 5.64 -2.87 4.28
CA LEU A 436 4.25 -2.97 3.85
C LEU A 436 4.05 -4.13 2.87
N SER A 437 4.98 -4.31 1.93
CA SER A 437 5.04 -5.42 0.97
C SER A 437 5.07 -6.78 1.70
N ARG A 438 5.93 -6.95 2.71
CA ARG A 438 5.98 -8.18 3.54
C ARG A 438 4.68 -8.40 4.31
N LYS A 439 4.08 -7.33 4.85
CA LYS A 439 2.88 -7.42 5.67
C LYS A 439 1.63 -7.71 4.85
N ALA A 440 1.53 -7.21 3.62
CA ALA A 440 0.45 -7.56 2.71
C ALA A 440 0.48 -9.05 2.30
N ARG A 441 1.68 -9.65 2.22
CA ARG A 441 1.90 -11.07 1.88
C ARG A 441 1.96 -12.02 3.08
N ALA A 442 1.77 -11.53 4.30
CA ALA A 442 1.82 -12.39 5.49
C ALA A 442 0.77 -13.51 5.40
N THR A 443 1.14 -14.70 5.86
CA THR A 443 0.21 -15.85 5.92
C THR A 443 -0.89 -15.63 6.95
N GLN A 444 -0.57 -14.91 8.03
CA GLN A 444 -1.58 -14.34 8.91
C GLN A 444 -2.20 -13.13 8.22
N HIS A 445 -3.46 -13.31 7.83
CA HIS A 445 -4.32 -12.21 7.43
C HIS A 445 -4.35 -11.14 8.54
N ASP A 446 -4.74 -9.91 8.16
CA ASP A 446 -5.05 -8.83 9.11
C ASP A 446 -3.88 -8.06 9.71
N GLN A 447 -2.78 -7.95 8.96
CA GLN A 447 -1.67 -7.07 9.36
C GLN A 447 -2.09 -5.59 9.32
N ILE A 448 -1.72 -4.87 10.37
CA ILE A 448 -1.97 -3.44 10.58
C ILE A 448 -0.62 -2.78 10.89
N VAL A 449 -0.27 -1.75 10.12
CA VAL A 449 0.85 -0.85 10.43
C VAL A 449 0.27 0.48 10.92
N THR A 450 0.56 0.86 12.16
CA THR A 450 0.10 2.12 12.74
C THR A 450 1.25 3.10 12.84
N PHE A 451 1.24 4.10 11.96
CA PHE A 451 2.13 5.24 12.02
C PHE A 451 1.53 6.30 12.93
N MET A 452 2.26 6.72 13.97
CA MET A 452 1.83 7.79 14.88
C MET A 452 2.85 8.92 14.79
N ASN A 453 2.37 10.14 14.61
CA ASN A 453 3.22 11.32 14.54
C ASN A 453 2.62 12.48 15.34
N ASP A 454 3.48 13.26 15.98
CA ASP A 454 3.09 14.52 16.60
C ASP A 454 2.79 15.56 15.51
N TRP A 455 1.72 16.34 15.68
CA TRP A 455 1.26 17.30 14.68
C TRP A 455 2.30 18.41 14.44
N GLU A 456 3.13 18.70 15.43
CA GLU A 456 4.25 19.65 15.38
C GLU A 456 5.29 19.26 14.31
N THR A 457 5.37 17.98 13.95
CA THR A 457 6.34 17.49 12.95
C THR A 457 6.10 18.11 11.57
N PHE A 458 4.88 18.57 11.30
CA PHE A 458 4.49 19.27 10.06
C PHE A 458 4.97 20.73 10.02
N GLY A 459 5.61 21.24 11.08
CA GLY A 459 6.08 22.61 11.19
C GLY A 459 7.19 23.01 10.20
N THR A 460 7.72 22.06 9.41
CA THR A 460 8.70 22.34 8.34
C THR A 460 8.17 21.90 6.98
N LYS A 461 8.51 22.67 5.93
CA LYS A 461 8.15 22.33 4.55
C LYS A 461 8.65 20.94 4.16
N THR A 462 9.89 20.60 4.51
CA THR A 462 10.51 19.31 4.15
C THR A 462 9.73 18.13 4.70
N ASN A 463 9.37 18.15 5.98
CA ASN A 463 8.57 17.08 6.57
C ASN A 463 7.19 16.99 5.91
N ALA A 464 6.52 18.14 5.77
CA ALA A 464 5.20 18.17 5.15
C ALA A 464 5.19 17.66 3.70
N ASP A 465 6.19 18.05 2.88
CA ASP A 465 6.32 17.54 1.51
C ASP A 465 6.58 16.02 1.47
N ASN A 466 7.39 15.50 2.40
CA ASN A 466 7.64 14.06 2.49
C ASN A 466 6.39 13.30 2.94
N TYR A 467 5.59 13.87 3.84
CA TYR A 467 4.32 13.29 4.23
C TYR A 467 3.35 13.20 3.04
N ASP A 468 3.24 14.27 2.24
CA ASP A 468 2.39 14.28 1.04
C ASP A 468 2.81 13.20 0.04
N LYS A 469 4.13 13.07 -0.21
CA LYS A 469 4.69 12.02 -1.08
C LYS A 469 4.33 10.62 -0.57
N ASN A 470 4.47 10.39 0.73
CA ASN A 470 4.12 9.10 1.32
C ASN A 470 2.61 8.82 1.23
N MET A 471 1.74 9.79 1.52
CA MET A 471 0.29 9.59 1.41
C MET A 471 -0.14 9.32 -0.03
N ARG A 472 0.45 10.04 -1.01
CA ARG A 472 0.25 9.76 -2.44
C ARG A 472 0.67 8.33 -2.80
N TRP A 473 1.86 7.93 -2.38
CA TRP A 473 2.39 6.60 -2.67
C TRP A 473 1.50 5.51 -2.08
N LEU A 474 1.17 5.61 -0.78
CA LEU A 474 0.34 4.65 -0.06
C LEU A 474 -1.08 4.56 -0.65
N GLY A 475 -1.71 5.71 -0.94
CA GLY A 475 -3.06 5.78 -1.52
C GLY A 475 -3.15 5.20 -2.93
N SER A 476 -2.05 5.19 -3.67
CA SER A 476 -2.02 4.66 -5.05
C SER A 476 -1.99 3.14 -5.16
N ARG A 477 -1.84 2.39 -4.05
CA ARG A 477 -1.61 0.94 -4.08
C ARG A 477 -2.82 0.13 -3.61
N PRO A 478 -3.47 -0.64 -4.51
CA PRO A 478 -4.63 -1.46 -4.12
C PRO A 478 -4.37 -2.53 -3.04
N TRP A 479 -3.13 -3.00 -2.86
CA TRP A 479 -2.73 -3.92 -1.78
C TRP A 479 -2.47 -3.22 -0.43
N ILE A 480 -2.63 -1.90 -0.36
CA ILE A 480 -2.64 -1.11 0.87
C ILE A 480 -4.06 -0.62 1.10
N GLN A 481 -4.51 -0.67 2.35
CA GLN A 481 -5.77 -0.07 2.77
C GLN A 481 -5.49 0.92 3.89
N ILE A 482 -5.50 2.22 3.59
CA ILE A 482 -5.47 3.24 4.63
C ILE A 482 -6.84 3.27 5.30
N VAL A 483 -6.85 3.12 6.62
CA VAL A 483 -8.04 3.00 7.45
C VAL A 483 -7.84 3.69 8.78
N THR A 484 -8.93 3.97 9.47
CA THR A 484 -8.91 4.45 10.85
C THR A 484 -9.10 3.30 11.84
N PRO A 485 -8.69 3.49 13.10
CA PRO A 485 -8.98 2.57 14.20
C PRO A 485 -10.45 2.20 14.34
N ASP A 486 -11.38 3.11 14.04
CA ASP A 486 -12.82 2.86 14.16
C ASP A 486 -13.42 2.10 12.98
N GLN A 487 -12.78 2.16 11.80
CA GLN A 487 -13.18 1.39 10.62
C GLN A 487 -12.77 -0.08 10.73
N ILE A 488 -11.64 -0.39 11.39
CA ILE A 488 -11.10 -1.75 11.46
C ILE A 488 -12.06 -2.74 12.15
N PRO A 489 -12.67 -2.44 13.32
CA PRO A 489 -13.63 -3.32 13.97
C PRO A 489 -14.91 -3.56 13.18
N ARG A 490 -15.34 -2.57 12.38
CA ARG A 490 -16.58 -2.62 11.57
C ARG A 490 -16.44 -3.53 10.35
N ALA A 491 -15.21 -3.82 9.91
CA ALA A 491 -14.89 -4.65 8.75
C ALA A 491 -14.85 -6.18 9.03
N ARG A 492 -15.56 -6.67 10.07
CA ARG A 492 -15.42 -8.00 10.74
C ARG A 492 -14.10 -8.14 11.52
N SER A 493 -14.24 -8.35 12.83
CA SER A 493 -13.14 -8.19 13.79
C SER A 493 -12.20 -9.39 13.91
N ILE A 494 -10.94 -9.01 14.11
CA ILE A 494 -9.72 -9.81 14.18
C ILE A 494 -9.23 -9.70 15.61
N LEU A 495 -9.16 -10.80 16.35
CA LEU A 495 -8.81 -10.77 17.77
C LEU A 495 -7.90 -11.93 18.15
N ARG A 496 -6.80 -11.62 18.83
CA ARG A 496 -6.05 -12.60 19.62
C ARG A 496 -6.08 -12.19 21.08
N SER A 497 -6.67 -13.04 21.91
CA SER A 497 -6.64 -12.91 23.36
C SER A 497 -5.28 -13.31 23.92
N ARG A 498 -4.71 -12.46 24.79
CA ARG A 498 -3.46 -12.75 25.49
C ARG A 498 -3.51 -12.27 26.94
N PRO A 499 -3.18 -13.14 27.91
CA PRO A 499 -2.89 -12.69 29.27
C PRO A 499 -1.54 -11.95 29.30
N MET A 500 -1.43 -10.91 30.12
CA MET A 500 -0.15 -10.23 30.37
C MET A 500 0.80 -11.20 31.07
N ALA A 501 2.00 -11.40 30.52
CA ALA A 501 3.02 -12.18 31.21
C ALA A 501 3.51 -11.35 32.41
N TRP A 502 3.24 -11.85 33.62
CA TRP A 502 3.82 -11.27 34.83
C TRP A 502 5.34 -11.44 34.74
N ALA A 503 6.05 -10.36 34.46
CA ALA A 503 7.48 -10.31 34.70
C ALA A 503 7.67 -10.48 36.20
N THR A 504 8.00 -11.69 36.63
CA THR A 504 8.52 -11.92 37.98
C THR A 504 9.71 -10.99 38.16
N SER A 505 9.56 -10.09 39.12
CA SER A 505 10.58 -9.18 39.59
C SER A 505 11.94 -9.87 39.72
N SER A 506 12.95 -9.30 39.08
CA SER A 506 14.27 -9.18 39.70
C SER A 506 14.83 -7.81 39.35
N ALA A 507 14.93 -6.98 40.38
CA ALA A 507 15.55 -5.68 40.36
C ALA A 507 17.00 -5.72 39.84
N ARG A 508 17.37 -4.69 39.07
CA ARG A 508 18.39 -3.70 39.42
C ARG A 508 18.16 -2.43 38.62
#